data_AF-A0A7C3J7S4-F1
#
_entry.id   AF-A0A7C3J7S4-F1
#
_cell.length_a   1.000
_cell.length_b   1.000
_cell.length_c   1.000
_cell.angle_alpha   90.00
_cell.angle_beta   90.00
_cell.angle_gamma   90.00
#
_symmetry.space_group_name_H-M   'P 1'
#
loop_
_entity.id
_entity.type
_entity.pdbx_description
1 polymer ?
#
loop_
_entity_poly.entity_id
_entity_poly.type
_entity_poly.pdbx_seq_one_letter_code
_entity_poly.pdbx_strand_id
1 'polypeptide(L)'
;MNEEMLIKLLQIQFEHERKLAEFAGKMNLDYFEVDLLGVVLDVVGVPADNSLEQMGKYGYDNWLDRPETFSRLWYYEAFQRQVVSGTAEECQAYLEMIKETRIAYYLVELDAHQWLAMAG
;
A
#
# COMPACT_ATOMS: atom_id res chain seq x y z
N MET A 1 -5.42 2.77 18.49
CA MET A 1 -5.29 1.37 18.08
C MET A 1 -3.86 0.94 18.34
N ASN A 2 -3.61 -0.23 18.93
CA ASN A 2 -2.26 -0.64 19.37
C ASN A 2 -1.41 -1.04 18.16
N GLU A 3 -0.22 -0.47 18.03
CA GLU A 3 0.75 -0.76 16.97
C GLU A 3 1.12 -2.25 16.89
N GLU A 4 1.18 -2.92 18.04
CA GLU A 4 1.33 -4.37 18.15
C GLU A 4 0.28 -5.15 17.33
N MET A 5 -0.95 -4.64 17.27
CA MET A 5 -2.02 -5.25 16.49
C MET A 5 -1.76 -5.10 14.99
N LEU A 6 -1.22 -3.95 14.54
CA LEU A 6 -0.89 -3.74 13.13
C LEU A 6 0.26 -4.63 12.70
N ILE A 7 1.28 -4.78 13.55
CA ILE A 7 2.36 -5.75 13.34
C ILE A 7 1.74 -7.15 13.18
N LYS A 8 0.88 -7.57 14.10
CA LYS A 8 0.23 -8.89 14.04
C LYS A 8 -0.57 -9.11 12.76
N LEU A 9 -1.31 -8.10 12.29
CA LEU A 9 -2.05 -8.18 11.04
C LEU A 9 -1.11 -8.38 9.83
N LEU A 10 0.00 -7.65 9.79
CA LEU A 10 1.02 -7.83 8.74
C LEU A 10 1.67 -9.21 8.78
N GLN A 11 1.97 -9.74 9.97
CA GLN A 11 2.51 -11.09 10.11
C GLN A 11 1.50 -12.16 9.61
N ILE A 12 0.21 -11.97 9.89
CA ILE A 12 -0.85 -12.86 9.41
C ILE A 12 -0.97 -12.78 7.89
N GLN A 13 -0.95 -11.57 7.31
CA GLN A 13 -0.95 -11.37 5.86
C GLN A 13 0.20 -12.13 5.19
N PHE A 14 1.41 -11.98 5.73
CA PHE A 14 2.59 -12.64 5.19
C PHE A 14 2.48 -14.18 5.23
N GLU A 15 2.11 -14.74 6.39
CA GLU A 15 1.97 -16.19 6.51
C GLU A 15 0.84 -16.74 5.62
N HIS A 16 -0.21 -15.95 5.42
CA HIS A 16 -1.29 -16.28 4.52
C HIS A 16 -0.81 -16.35 3.06
N GLU A 17 -0.13 -15.30 2.57
CA GLU A 17 0.44 -15.26 1.22
C GLU A 17 1.45 -16.38 0.99
N ARG A 18 2.32 -16.65 1.97
CA ARG A 18 3.30 -17.75 1.91
C ARG A 18 2.60 -19.09 1.70
N LYS A 19 1.53 -19.36 2.44
CA LYS A 19 0.72 -20.57 2.27
C LYS A 19 0.03 -20.61 0.92
N LEU A 20 -0.60 -19.51 0.48
CA LEU A 20 -1.23 -19.45 -0.84
C LEU A 20 -0.23 -19.81 -1.94
N ALA A 21 1.00 -19.28 -1.87
CA ALA A 21 2.07 -19.60 -2.83
C ALA A 21 2.45 -21.10 -2.83
N GLU A 22 2.46 -21.78 -1.68
CA GLU A 22 2.74 -23.23 -1.60
C GLU A 22 1.68 -24.09 -2.32
N PHE A 23 0.44 -23.61 -2.36
CA PHE A 23 -0.69 -24.28 -3.01
C PHE A 23 -1.04 -23.71 -4.39
N ALA A 24 -0.34 -22.67 -4.84
CA ALA A 24 -0.56 -22.03 -6.13
C ALA A 24 -0.46 -23.05 -7.28
N GLY A 25 -1.45 -23.02 -8.19
CA GLY A 25 -1.54 -23.92 -9.33
C GLY A 25 -2.07 -25.33 -9.03
N LYS A 26 -2.33 -25.67 -7.76
CA LYS A 26 -2.93 -26.97 -7.36
C LYS A 26 -4.45 -26.87 -7.15
N MET A 27 -4.94 -25.67 -6.90
CA MET A 27 -6.35 -25.39 -6.57
C MET A 27 -6.68 -23.92 -6.85
N ASN A 28 -7.96 -23.63 -7.11
CA ASN A 28 -8.45 -22.25 -7.07
C ASN A 28 -8.48 -21.83 -5.58
N LEU A 29 -7.85 -20.69 -5.26
CA LEU A 29 -7.67 -20.18 -3.90
C LEU A 29 -8.34 -18.82 -3.69
N ASP A 30 -9.14 -18.35 -4.65
CA ASP A 30 -9.71 -16.99 -4.67
C ASP A 30 -10.58 -16.69 -3.43
N TYR A 31 -11.20 -17.72 -2.84
CA TYR A 31 -12.04 -17.61 -1.65
C TYR A 31 -11.26 -17.52 -0.32
N PHE A 32 -9.95 -17.72 -0.36
CA PHE A 32 -9.08 -17.54 0.80
C PHE A 32 -8.42 -16.16 0.83
N GLU A 33 -8.49 -15.36 -0.23
CA GLU A 33 -7.85 -14.04 -0.23
C GLU A 33 -8.40 -13.14 0.90
N VAL A 34 -7.49 -12.69 1.76
CA VAL A 34 -7.76 -11.72 2.81
C VAL A 34 -6.82 -10.54 2.57
N ASP A 35 -7.38 -9.32 2.53
CA ASP A 35 -6.62 -8.08 2.38
C ASP A 35 -6.42 -7.40 3.74
N LEU A 36 -5.54 -7.96 4.59
CA LEU A 36 -5.19 -7.31 5.86
C LEU A 36 -4.24 -6.12 5.65
N LEU A 37 -3.48 -6.11 4.55
CA LEU A 37 -2.62 -4.97 4.24
C LEU A 37 -3.44 -3.72 3.97
N GLY A 38 -4.51 -3.81 3.19
CA GLY A 38 -5.43 -2.69 2.94
C GLY A 38 -5.94 -2.07 4.25
N VAL A 39 -6.31 -2.91 5.22
CA VAL A 39 -6.71 -2.46 6.57
C VAL A 39 -5.57 -1.73 7.28
N VAL A 40 -4.35 -2.26 7.25
CA VAL A 40 -3.19 -1.60 7.87
C VAL A 40 -2.92 -0.24 7.21
N LEU A 41 -2.96 -0.18 5.88
CA LEU A 41 -2.76 1.04 5.09
C LEU A 41 -3.83 2.09 5.42
N ASP A 42 -5.10 1.71 5.52
CA ASP A 42 -6.20 2.61 5.92
C ASP A 42 -5.97 3.21 7.31
N VAL A 43 -5.56 2.36 8.25
CA VAL A 43 -5.34 2.77 9.64
C VAL A 43 -4.18 3.73 9.78
N VAL A 44 -3.08 3.45 9.07
CA VAL A 44 -1.94 4.37 9.03
C VAL A 44 -2.21 5.55 8.10
N GLY A 45 -3.42 5.71 7.57
CA GLY A 45 -3.87 6.91 6.85
C GLY A 45 -3.27 7.06 5.46
N VAL A 46 -2.92 5.96 4.81
CA VAL A 46 -2.50 5.95 3.40
C VAL A 46 -3.73 6.18 2.52
N PRO A 47 -3.70 7.11 1.55
CA PRO A 47 -4.83 7.38 0.66
C PRO A 47 -5.33 6.14 -0.08
N ALA A 48 -6.59 6.13 -0.48
CA ALA A 48 -7.13 5.10 -1.36
C ALA A 48 -6.44 5.15 -2.74
N ASP A 49 -6.36 4.01 -3.41
CA ASP A 49 -5.87 3.95 -4.79
C ASP A 49 -6.80 4.77 -5.70
N ASN A 50 -6.25 5.68 -6.51
CA ASN A 50 -7.03 6.49 -7.45
C ASN A 50 -6.76 6.13 -8.92
N SER A 51 -6.04 5.04 -9.18
CA SER A 51 -5.59 4.64 -10.52
C SER A 51 -6.73 4.53 -11.51
N LEU A 52 -7.89 3.98 -11.11
CA LEU A 52 -9.06 3.86 -11.99
C LEU A 52 -9.68 5.22 -12.33
N GLU A 53 -9.71 6.15 -11.38
CA GLU A 53 -10.18 7.51 -11.63
C GLU A 53 -9.26 8.23 -12.62
N GLN A 54 -7.94 8.11 -12.40
CA GLN A 54 -6.93 8.73 -13.28
C GLN A 54 -6.92 8.10 -14.67
N MET A 55 -7.12 6.78 -14.75
CA MET A 55 -7.26 6.05 -16.02
C MET A 55 -8.50 6.51 -16.80
N GLY A 56 -9.61 6.76 -16.11
CA GLY A 56 -10.81 7.33 -16.73
C GLY A 56 -10.62 8.77 -17.23
N LYS A 57 -9.82 9.58 -16.52
CA LYS A 57 -9.55 10.98 -16.87
C LYS A 57 -8.54 11.16 -18.00
N TYR A 58 -7.45 10.39 -17.97
CA TYR A 58 -6.27 10.62 -18.81
C TYR A 58 -6.01 9.51 -19.84
N GLY A 59 -6.80 8.43 -19.79
CA GLY A 59 -6.67 7.27 -20.66
C GLY A 59 -5.66 6.24 -20.15
N TYR A 60 -5.76 5.02 -20.68
CA TYR A 60 -4.99 3.84 -20.24
C TYR A 60 -3.47 4.00 -20.33
N ASP A 61 -2.98 4.75 -21.31
CA ASP A 61 -1.54 4.85 -21.56
C ASP A 61 -0.84 5.97 -20.77
N ASN A 62 -1.58 6.95 -20.23
CA ASN A 62 -1.00 8.19 -19.70
C ASN A 62 -1.40 8.52 -18.25
N TRP A 63 -2.12 7.62 -17.56
CA TRP A 63 -2.59 7.87 -16.20
C TRP A 63 -1.48 7.76 -15.16
N LEU A 64 -0.51 6.87 -15.36
CA LEU A 64 0.57 6.65 -14.39
C LEU A 64 1.59 7.80 -14.37
N ASP A 65 1.69 8.58 -15.45
CA ASP A 65 2.60 9.73 -15.56
C ASP A 65 2.12 10.97 -14.81
N ARG A 66 0.98 10.89 -14.13
CA ARG A 66 0.36 12.03 -13.46
C ARG A 66 0.85 12.17 -12.03
N PRO A 67 1.35 13.35 -11.61
CA PRO A 67 1.84 13.58 -10.25
C PRO A 67 0.80 13.25 -9.17
N GLU A 68 -0.48 13.40 -9.49
CA GLU A 68 -1.62 13.12 -8.60
C GLU A 68 -2.04 11.64 -8.58
N THR A 69 -1.42 10.77 -9.38
CA THR A 69 -1.72 9.35 -9.38
C THR A 69 -1.11 8.68 -8.15
N PHE A 70 -1.97 8.02 -7.39
CA PHE A 70 -1.60 7.26 -6.21
C PHE A 70 -2.04 5.81 -6.37
N SER A 71 -1.08 4.89 -6.30
CA SER A 71 -1.35 3.45 -6.33
C SER A 71 -0.90 2.76 -5.06
N ARG A 72 -1.84 2.07 -4.39
CA ARG A 72 -1.53 1.23 -3.22
C ARG A 72 -0.74 -0.01 -3.60
N LEU A 73 -0.84 -0.46 -4.85
CA LEU A 73 -0.08 -1.58 -5.38
C LEU A 73 1.43 -1.37 -5.20
N TRP A 74 1.91 -0.13 -5.33
CA TRP A 74 3.32 0.18 -5.11
C TRP A 74 3.79 -0.16 -3.68
N TYR A 75 2.98 0.14 -2.66
CA TYR A 75 3.28 -0.21 -1.27
C TYR A 75 3.24 -1.73 -1.04
N TYR A 76 2.36 -2.43 -1.76
CA TYR A 76 2.28 -3.90 -1.75
C TYR A 76 3.54 -4.54 -2.37
N GLU A 77 3.97 -4.08 -3.54
CA GLU A 77 5.21 -4.57 -4.17
C GLU A 77 6.47 -4.21 -3.37
N ALA A 78 6.46 -3.07 -2.67
CA ALA A 78 7.52 -2.72 -1.73
C ALA A 78 7.52 -3.66 -0.50
N PHE A 79 6.34 -4.02 0.01
CA PHE A 79 6.19 -4.97 1.12
C PHE A 79 6.79 -6.34 0.78
N GLN A 80 6.41 -6.90 -0.37
CA GLN A 80 6.94 -8.20 -0.82
C GLN A 80 8.46 -8.23 -0.95
N ARG A 81 9.09 -7.07 -1.19
CA ARG A 81 10.55 -6.96 -1.29
C ARG A 81 11.25 -6.76 0.07
N GLN A 82 10.58 -6.16 1.05
CA GLN A 82 11.17 -5.77 2.33
C GLN A 82 10.96 -6.84 3.42
N VAL A 83 9.83 -7.54 3.41
CA VAL A 83 9.47 -8.52 4.42
C VAL A 83 9.62 -9.92 3.83
N VAL A 84 10.68 -10.61 4.21
CA VAL A 84 11.03 -11.94 3.67
C VAL A 84 10.56 -13.06 4.59
N SER A 85 10.40 -12.78 5.89
CA SER A 85 10.06 -13.79 6.89
C SER A 85 8.83 -13.47 7.73
N GLY A 86 8.38 -12.20 7.74
CA GLY A 86 7.24 -11.76 8.55
C GLY A 86 7.57 -11.71 10.05
N THR A 87 8.83 -11.50 10.42
CA THR A 87 9.21 -11.29 11.83
C THR A 87 8.63 -9.98 12.37
N ALA A 88 8.52 -9.88 13.69
CA ALA A 88 7.95 -8.68 14.31
C ALA A 88 8.81 -7.44 14.00
N GLU A 89 10.13 -7.62 13.99
CA GLU A 89 11.10 -6.58 13.65
C GLU A 89 10.98 -6.12 12.20
N GLU A 90 10.86 -7.05 11.24
CA GLU A 90 10.64 -6.72 9.81
C GLU A 90 9.32 -5.98 9.60
N CYS A 91 8.23 -6.45 10.21
CA CYS A 91 6.92 -5.81 10.12
C CYS A 91 6.92 -4.43 10.80
N GLN A 92 7.62 -4.25 11.92
CA GLN A 92 7.77 -2.94 12.57
C GLN A 92 8.54 -1.96 11.69
N ALA A 93 9.69 -2.38 11.14
CA ALA A 93 10.48 -1.54 10.24
C ALA A 93 9.67 -1.10 9.01
N TYR A 94 8.84 -2.00 8.48
CA TYR A 94 7.92 -1.68 7.39
C TYR A 94 6.83 -0.67 7.79
N LEU A 95 6.19 -0.84 8.96
CA LEU A 95 5.20 0.13 9.45
C LEU A 95 5.80 1.54 9.58
N GLU A 96 7.02 1.65 10.10
CA GLU A 96 7.73 2.93 10.19
C GLU A 96 8.00 3.52 8.81
N MET A 97 8.50 2.71 7.87
CA MET A 97 8.71 3.15 6.49
C MET A 97 7.42 3.66 5.83
N ILE A 98 6.27 2.98 6.01
CA ILE A 98 4.99 3.46 5.48
C ILE A 98 4.64 4.81 6.10
N LYS A 99 4.74 4.96 7.42
CA LYS A 99 4.43 6.21 8.12
C LYS A 99 5.31 7.36 7.61
N GLU A 100 6.60 7.11 7.40
CA GLU A 100 7.55 8.08 6.86
C GLU A 100 7.24 8.46 5.40
N THR A 101 7.02 7.46 4.54
CA THR A 101 6.71 7.68 3.12
C THR A 101 5.38 8.42 2.95
N ARG A 102 4.40 8.09 3.80
CA ARG A 102 3.11 8.80 3.88
C ARG A 102 3.33 10.28 4.20
N ILE A 103 4.20 10.60 5.16
CA ILE A 103 4.53 11.99 5.51
C ILE A 103 5.16 12.70 4.29
N ALA A 104 6.09 12.06 3.60
CA ALA A 104 6.69 12.63 2.40
C ALA A 104 5.64 12.92 1.31
N TYR A 105 4.69 12.00 1.11
CA TYR A 105 3.59 12.18 0.14
C TYR A 105 2.66 13.33 0.53
N TYR A 106 2.24 13.43 1.80
CA TYR A 106 1.43 14.56 2.29
C TYR A 106 2.14 15.91 2.09
N LEU A 107 3.46 15.96 2.29
CA LEU A 107 4.23 17.19 2.07
C LEU A 107 4.25 17.59 0.59
N VAL A 108 4.41 16.61 -0.32
CA VAL A 108 4.35 16.86 -1.77
C VAL A 108 2.95 17.29 -2.21
N GLU A 109 1.89 16.66 -1.71
CA GLU A 109 0.51 17.08 -1.99
C GLU A 109 0.23 18.49 -1.48
N LEU A 110 0.63 18.81 -0.24
CA LEU A 110 0.48 20.16 0.32
C LEU A 110 1.19 21.21 -0.52
N ASP A 111 2.43 20.93 -0.95
CA ASP A 111 3.17 21.83 -1.83
C ASP A 111 2.45 21.98 -3.18
N ALA A 112 2.03 20.89 -3.83
CA ALA A 112 1.33 20.94 -5.11
C ALA A 112 0.01 21.74 -5.02
N HIS A 113 -0.76 21.56 -3.95
CA HIS A 113 -1.98 22.33 -3.70
C HIS A 113 -1.69 23.83 -3.43
N GLN A 114 -0.60 24.14 -2.73
CA GLN A 114 -0.17 25.53 -2.53
C GLN A 114 0.27 26.20 -3.83
N TRP A 115 1.02 25.50 -4.68
CA TRP A 115 1.41 26.00 -6.01
C TRP A 115 0.18 26.27 -6.91
N LEU A 116 -0.81 25.37 -6.90
CA LEU A 116 -2.05 25.56 -7.66
C LEU A 116 -2.90 26.73 -7.13
N ALA A 117 -2.91 26.97 -5.81
CA ALA A 117 -3.59 28.11 -5.21
C ALA A 117 -2.91 29.45 -5.52
N MET A 118 -1.59 29.45 -5.79
CA MET A 118 -0.82 30.64 -6.17
C MET A 118 -0.81 30.94 -7.67
N ALA A 119 -1.19 29.96 -8.50
CA ALA A 119 -1.26 30.10 -9.96
C ALA A 119 -2.64 30.60 -10.47
N GLY A 120 -3.57 30.88 -9.56
CA GLY A 120 -4.90 31.46 -9.82
C GLY A 120 -4.94 32.97 -9.69
#